data_AF-A0A2E6NAS5-F1
#
_entry.id   AF-A0A2E6NAS5-F1
#
_cell.length_a   1.000
_cell.length_b   1.000
_cell.length_c   1.000
_cell.angle_alpha   90.00
_cell.angle_beta   90.00
_cell.angle_gamma   90.00
#
_symmetry.space_group_name_H-M   'P 1'
#
loop_
_entity.id
_entity.type
_entity.pdbx_description
1 polymer ?
#
loop_
_entity_poly.entity_id
_entity_poly.type
_entity_poly.pdbx_seq_one_letter_code
_entity_poly.pdbx_strand_id
1 'polypeptide(L)'
;MTAMEYTALVLCSVIFILGLLGSLLPIVPGTLIVWVGVITHRLWMGPEDSVTWKIVIIAGLLMIVGQIADFLLSAWGARKFGASWKGTVGAFLGAFIGFFIPPPLLWLVLGPILGAVLGELAAGRTLQDGSKAGIGTVIGGILAFALNFAISLTVIVLFYVDLFLT
;
A
#
# COMPACT_ATOMS: atom_id res chain seq x y z
N MET A 1 -9.53 -25.54 20.55
CA MET A 1 -8.35 -24.88 20.00
C MET A 1 -7.14 -25.18 20.86
N THR A 2 -6.05 -25.65 20.27
CA THR A 2 -4.78 -25.86 20.97
C THR A 2 -4.08 -24.52 21.27
N ALA A 3 -3.10 -24.52 22.18
CA ALA A 3 -2.31 -23.32 22.48
C ALA A 3 -1.54 -22.79 21.25
N MET A 4 -1.21 -23.68 20.31
CA MET A 4 -0.56 -23.35 19.05
C MET A 4 -1.49 -22.54 18.12
N GLU A 5 -2.73 -23.00 17.94
CA GLU A 5 -3.74 -22.30 17.13
C GLU A 5 -4.02 -20.89 17.67
N TYR A 6 -4.16 -20.74 18.99
CA TYR A 6 -4.36 -19.44 19.62
C TYR A 6 -3.17 -18.50 19.35
N THR A 7 -1.95 -19.02 19.44
CA THR A 7 -0.74 -18.22 19.22
C THR A 7 -0.63 -17.75 17.77
N ALA A 8 -0.89 -18.65 16.81
CA ALA A 8 -0.85 -18.34 15.39
C ALA A 8 -1.91 -17.29 15.01
N LEU A 9 -3.12 -17.42 15.54
CA LEU A 9 -4.22 -16.49 15.27
C LEU A 9 -3.96 -15.10 15.87
N VAL A 10 -3.43 -15.02 17.09
CA VAL A 10 -3.06 -13.74 17.72
C VAL A 10 -1.94 -13.06 16.94
N LEU A 11 -0.89 -13.80 16.55
CA LEU A 11 0.19 -13.23 15.74
C LEU A 11 -0.32 -12.73 14.38
N CYS A 12 -1.16 -13.52 13.71
CA CYS A 12 -1.77 -13.15 12.44
C CYS A 12 -2.65 -11.88 12.59
N SER A 13 -3.45 -11.81 13.65
CA SER A 13 -4.25 -10.63 13.99
C SER A 13 -3.40 -9.38 14.16
N VAL A 14 -2.25 -9.49 14.83
CA VAL A 14 -1.31 -8.37 14.99
C VAL A 14 -0.75 -7.94 13.64
N ILE A 15 -0.36 -8.89 12.78
CA ILE A 15 0.11 -8.58 11.41
C ILE A 15 -0.98 -7.88 10.60
N PHE A 16 -2.24 -8.30 10.73
CA PHE A 16 -3.37 -7.65 10.05
C PHE A 16 -3.60 -6.22 10.54
N ILE A 17 -3.53 -5.99 11.85
CA ILE A 17 -3.63 -4.63 12.40
C ILE A 17 -2.49 -3.76 11.87
N LEU A 18 -1.26 -4.28 11.86
CA LEU A 18 -0.10 -3.57 11.30
C LEU A 18 -0.26 -3.30 9.80
N GLY A 19 -0.81 -4.24 9.04
CA GLY A 19 -1.07 -4.06 7.61
C GLY A 19 -2.19 -3.06 7.33
N LEU A 20 -3.24 -3.05 8.17
CA LEU A 20 -4.33 -2.10 8.08
C LEU A 20 -3.86 -0.69 8.46
N LEU A 21 -3.10 -0.54 9.55
CA LEU A 21 -2.45 0.72 9.92
C LEU A 21 -1.42 1.16 8.87
N GLY A 22 -0.67 0.21 8.32
CA GLY A 22 0.26 0.44 7.22
C GLY A 22 -0.46 0.96 5.98
N SER A 23 -1.65 0.43 5.67
CA SER A 23 -2.45 0.96 4.57
C SER A 23 -2.88 2.42 4.81
N LEU A 24 -3.06 2.86 6.07
CA LEU A 24 -3.35 4.28 6.41
C LEU A 24 -2.16 5.22 6.13
N LEU A 25 -0.95 4.69 5.97
CA LEU A 25 0.24 5.47 5.65
C LEU A 25 0.49 5.45 4.14
N PRO A 26 0.60 6.62 3.48
CA PRO A 26 0.90 6.69 2.06
C PRO A 26 2.18 5.89 1.74
N ILE A 27 2.17 5.08 0.68
CA ILE A 27 3.30 4.28 0.14
C ILE A 27 3.68 3.03 0.96
N VAL A 28 3.27 2.89 2.21
CA VAL A 28 3.49 1.62 2.92
C VAL A 28 2.59 0.56 2.27
N PRO A 29 3.13 -0.58 1.80
CA PRO A 29 2.35 -1.59 1.11
C PRO A 29 1.50 -2.39 2.11
N GLY A 30 0.46 -1.78 2.68
CA GLY A 30 -0.38 -2.38 3.71
C GLY A 30 -1.03 -3.69 3.26
N THR A 31 -1.45 -3.74 1.99
CA THR A 31 -2.00 -4.95 1.37
C THR A 31 -1.00 -6.11 1.32
N LEU A 32 0.30 -5.82 1.16
CA LEU A 32 1.38 -6.82 1.21
C LEU A 32 1.53 -7.37 2.64
N ILE A 33 1.52 -6.50 3.64
CA ILE A 33 1.63 -6.90 5.05
C ILE A 33 0.45 -7.80 5.44
N VAL A 34 -0.78 -7.45 5.04
CA VAL A 34 -1.96 -8.29 5.26
C VAL A 34 -1.81 -9.64 4.58
N TRP A 35 -1.39 -9.67 3.31
CA TRP A 35 -1.19 -10.93 2.60
C TRP A 35 -0.10 -11.81 3.24
N VAL A 36 0.98 -11.20 3.74
CA VAL A 36 2.02 -11.91 4.51
C VAL A 36 1.43 -12.58 5.75
N GLY A 37 0.49 -11.93 6.45
CA GLY A 37 -0.24 -12.55 7.56
C GLY A 37 -1.02 -13.80 7.12
N VAL A 38 -1.75 -13.70 6.01
CA VAL A 38 -2.56 -14.81 5.44
C VAL A 38 -1.67 -16.01 5.08
N ILE A 39 -0.61 -15.80 4.30
CA ILE A 39 0.26 -16.90 3.87
C ILE A 39 1.06 -17.48 5.03
N THR A 40 1.50 -16.66 5.99
CA THR A 40 2.23 -17.15 7.18
C THR A 40 1.33 -18.04 8.03
N HIS A 41 0.06 -17.66 8.23
CA HIS A 41 -0.89 -18.50 8.94
C HIS A 41 -1.16 -19.83 8.22
N ARG A 42 -1.25 -19.83 6.88
CA ARG A 42 -1.39 -21.07 6.08
C ARG A 42 -0.16 -21.97 6.18
N LEU A 43 1.03 -21.41 6.07
CA LEU A 43 2.28 -22.18 6.12
C LEU A 43 2.57 -22.74 7.52
N TRP A 44 2.15 -22.04 8.58
CA TRP A 44 2.36 -22.48 9.95
C TRP A 44 1.35 -23.53 10.39
N MET A 45 0.05 -23.27 10.22
CA MET A 45 -1.02 -24.16 10.71
C MET A 45 -1.29 -25.34 9.77
N GLY A 46 -0.82 -25.29 8.52
CA GLY A 46 -1.04 -26.36 7.56
C GLY A 46 -2.47 -26.41 7.02
N PRO A 47 -2.84 -27.48 6.30
CA PRO A 47 -4.07 -27.51 5.53
C PRO A 47 -5.35 -27.71 6.33
N GLU A 48 -5.28 -28.36 7.50
CA GLU A 48 -6.43 -28.77 8.32
C GLU A 48 -6.88 -27.66 9.28
N ASP A 49 -5.96 -26.84 9.79
CA ASP A 49 -6.22 -25.82 10.81
C ASP A 49 -6.11 -24.38 10.28
N SER A 50 -6.18 -24.18 8.96
CA SER A 50 -5.91 -22.88 8.32
C SER A 50 -6.73 -22.63 7.06
N VAL A 51 -6.79 -21.37 6.64
CA VAL A 51 -7.49 -20.93 5.42
C VAL A 51 -7.05 -21.66 4.16
N THR A 52 -7.97 -21.89 3.24
CA THR A 52 -7.75 -22.60 1.98
C THR A 52 -6.76 -21.83 1.08
N TRP A 53 -5.98 -22.57 0.26
CA TRP A 53 -5.11 -21.96 -0.77
C TRP A 53 -5.85 -21.02 -1.73
N LYS A 54 -7.16 -21.23 -1.94
CA LYS A 54 -8.03 -20.32 -2.69
C LYS A 54 -7.99 -18.90 -2.11
N ILE A 55 -8.11 -18.76 -0.79
CA ILE A 55 -8.06 -17.46 -0.11
C ILE A 55 -6.66 -16.86 -0.18
N VAL A 56 -5.60 -17.66 -0.01
CA VAL A 56 -4.22 -17.19 -0.13
C VAL A 56 -3.96 -16.60 -1.52
N ILE A 57 -4.45 -17.25 -2.58
CA ILE A 57 -4.30 -16.80 -3.97
C ILE A 57 -5.15 -15.54 -4.23
N ILE A 58 -6.42 -15.52 -3.81
CA ILE A 58 -7.30 -14.35 -3.97
C ILE A 58 -6.69 -13.14 -3.24
N ALA A 59 -6.24 -13.32 -2.00
CA ALA A 59 -5.57 -12.29 -1.23
C ALA A 59 -4.30 -11.78 -1.92
N GLY A 60 -3.53 -12.68 -2.56
CA GLY A 60 -2.32 -12.32 -3.31
C GLY A 60 -2.65 -11.51 -4.57
N LEU A 61 -3.71 -11.86 -5.29
CA LEU A 61 -4.18 -11.09 -6.44
C LEU A 61 -4.65 -9.70 -6.02
N LEU A 62 -5.42 -9.61 -4.94
CA LEU A 62 -5.89 -8.33 -4.39
C LEU A 62 -4.73 -7.45 -3.90
N MET A 63 -3.70 -8.06 -3.29
CA MET A 63 -2.46 -7.37 -2.96
C MET A 63 -1.78 -6.78 -4.19
N ILE A 64 -1.63 -7.56 -5.27
CA ILE A 64 -1.04 -7.06 -6.53
C ILE A 64 -1.86 -5.90 -7.10
N VAL A 65 -3.20 -6.01 -7.09
CA VAL A 65 -4.09 -4.92 -7.51
C VAL A 65 -3.84 -3.67 -6.68
N GLY A 66 -3.71 -3.80 -5.36
CA GLY A 66 -3.40 -2.70 -4.47
C GLY A 66 -2.07 -2.00 -4.78
N GLN A 67 -1.01 -2.79 -4.98
CA GLN A 67 0.32 -2.27 -5.34
C GLN A 67 0.33 -1.55 -6.69
N ILE A 68 -0.38 -2.09 -7.69
CA ILE A 68 -0.54 -1.44 -8.98
C ILE A 68 -1.34 -0.14 -8.82
N ALA A 69 -2.37 -0.14 -7.98
CA ALA A 69 -3.18 1.03 -7.73
C ALA A 69 -2.41 2.16 -7.05
N ASP A 70 -1.47 1.88 -6.14
CA ASP A 70 -0.58 2.90 -5.58
C ASP A 70 0.14 3.68 -6.67
N PHE A 71 0.75 2.98 -7.62
CA PHE A 71 1.44 3.62 -8.73
C PHE A 71 0.48 4.35 -9.67
N LEU A 72 -0.60 3.69 -10.10
CA LEU A 72 -1.52 4.22 -11.10
C LEU A 72 -2.30 5.43 -10.59
N LEU A 73 -2.81 5.39 -9.35
CA LEU A 73 -3.62 6.46 -8.78
C LEU A 73 -2.75 7.67 -8.40
N SER A 74 -1.55 7.46 -7.86
CA SER A 74 -0.61 8.57 -7.63
C SER A 74 -0.17 9.22 -8.94
N ALA A 75 0.18 8.43 -9.97
CA ALA A 75 0.55 8.96 -11.29
C ALA A 75 -0.64 9.67 -11.97
N TRP A 76 -1.84 9.08 -11.88
CA TRP A 76 -3.06 9.69 -12.39
C TRP A 76 -3.34 11.02 -11.68
N GLY A 77 -3.23 11.07 -10.35
CA GLY A 77 -3.42 12.27 -9.55
C GLY A 77 -2.44 13.37 -9.96
N ALA A 78 -1.15 13.06 -10.07
CA ALA A 78 -0.15 14.00 -10.55
C ALA A 78 -0.51 14.56 -11.94
N ARG A 79 -0.80 13.67 -12.90
CA ARG A 79 -1.16 14.06 -14.28
C ARG A 79 -2.45 14.85 -14.38
N LYS A 80 -3.45 14.52 -13.54
CA LYS A 80 -4.74 15.23 -13.50
C LYS A 80 -4.55 16.70 -13.12
N PHE A 81 -3.52 17.01 -12.34
CA PHE A 81 -3.13 18.37 -11.95
C PHE A 81 -2.07 19.00 -12.87
N GLY A 82 -1.83 18.41 -14.04
CA GLY A 82 -0.96 18.97 -15.08
C GLY A 82 0.51 18.58 -14.99
N ALA A 83 0.86 17.56 -14.19
CA ALA A 83 2.23 17.05 -14.15
C ALA A 83 2.66 16.52 -15.52
N SER A 84 3.88 16.88 -15.91
CA SER A 84 4.59 16.28 -17.04
C SER A 84 5.08 14.87 -16.69
N TRP A 85 5.63 14.18 -17.70
CA TRP A 85 6.31 12.90 -17.48
C TRP A 85 7.45 13.02 -16.47
N LYS A 86 8.25 14.08 -16.54
CA LYS A 86 9.37 14.33 -15.63
C LYS A 86 8.87 14.61 -14.20
N GLY A 87 7.77 15.33 -14.03
CA GLY A 87 7.13 15.52 -12.72
C GLY A 87 6.60 14.21 -12.13
N THR A 88 5.98 13.37 -12.97
CA THR A 88 5.48 12.04 -12.52
C THR A 88 6.63 11.13 -12.07
N VAL A 89 7.70 11.05 -12.87
CA VAL A 89 8.90 10.26 -12.52
C VAL A 89 9.60 10.87 -11.31
N GLY A 90 9.69 12.19 -11.23
CA GLY A 90 10.23 12.91 -10.08
C GLY A 90 9.48 12.56 -8.80
N ALA A 91 8.14 12.52 -8.84
CA ALA A 91 7.32 12.12 -7.70
C ALA A 91 7.62 10.69 -7.24
N PHE A 92 7.74 9.76 -8.19
CA PHE A 92 8.05 8.36 -7.89
C PHE A 92 9.44 8.20 -7.29
N LEU A 93 10.45 8.86 -7.87
CA LEU A 93 11.82 8.88 -7.32
C LEU A 93 11.88 9.57 -5.96
N GLY A 94 11.11 10.64 -5.77
CA GLY A 94 10.99 11.35 -4.50
C GLY A 94 10.38 10.47 -3.41
N ALA A 95 9.37 9.68 -3.74
CA ALA A 95 8.80 8.66 -2.86
C ALA A 95 9.84 7.60 -2.49
N PHE A 96 10.53 7.06 -3.50
CA PHE A 96 11.51 5.99 -3.34
C PHE A 96 12.73 6.43 -2.53
N ILE A 97 13.35 7.55 -2.89
CA ILE A 97 14.51 8.11 -2.19
C ILE A 97 14.08 8.56 -0.78
N GLY A 98 12.93 9.21 -0.67
CA GLY A 98 12.38 9.69 0.60
C GLY A 98 12.22 8.58 1.63
N PHE A 99 11.81 7.38 1.21
CA PHE A 99 11.70 6.22 2.09
C PHE A 99 13.02 5.85 2.79
N PHE A 100 14.18 6.12 2.18
CA PHE A 100 15.49 5.83 2.78
C PHE A 100 16.03 6.96 3.67
N ILE A 101 15.38 8.12 3.71
CA ILE A 101 15.84 9.27 4.51
C ILE A 101 15.14 9.26 5.87
N PRO A 102 15.87 9.20 7.00
CA PRO A 102 15.26 9.31 8.31
C PRO A 102 14.80 10.74 8.63
N PRO A 103 13.60 10.94 9.22
CA PRO A 103 12.58 9.95 9.53
C PRO A 103 11.71 9.60 8.30
N PRO A 104 11.56 8.31 7.95
CA PRO A 104 10.97 7.89 6.66
C PRO A 104 9.52 8.32 6.50
N LEU A 105 8.74 8.32 7.60
CA LEU A 105 7.31 8.67 7.58
C LEU A 105 7.03 10.09 7.08
N LEU A 106 7.92 11.05 7.35
CA LEU A 106 7.75 12.43 6.86
C LEU A 106 7.96 12.50 5.34
N TRP A 107 8.94 11.75 4.85
CA TRP A 107 9.34 11.75 3.45
C TRP A 107 8.42 10.93 2.56
N LEU A 108 7.57 10.07 3.10
CA LEU A 108 6.52 9.40 2.32
C LEU A 108 5.53 10.39 1.70
N VAL A 109 5.22 11.49 2.39
CA VAL A 109 4.34 12.52 1.82
C VAL A 109 5.14 13.63 1.13
N LEU A 110 6.21 14.10 1.78
CA LEU A 110 7.01 15.21 1.26
C LEU A 110 7.88 14.82 0.07
N GLY A 111 8.38 13.59 0.04
CA GLY A 111 9.23 13.06 -1.03
C GLY A 111 8.54 13.13 -2.40
N PRO A 112 7.33 12.56 -2.58
CA PRO A 112 6.61 12.67 -3.84
C PRO A 112 6.29 14.11 -4.25
N ILE A 113 5.95 14.99 -3.29
CA ILE A 113 5.66 16.41 -3.58
C ILE A 113 6.92 17.12 -4.09
N LEU A 114 8.02 17.01 -3.35
CA LEU A 114 9.28 17.65 -3.70
C LEU A 114 9.86 17.06 -4.99
N GLY A 115 9.76 15.75 -5.15
CA GLY A 115 10.13 15.05 -6.38
C GLY A 115 9.33 15.53 -7.59
N ALA A 116 8.00 15.71 -7.44
CA ALA A 116 7.15 16.27 -8.49
C ALA A 116 7.58 17.69 -8.85
N VAL A 117 7.78 18.55 -7.85
CA VAL A 117 8.20 19.95 -8.03
C VAL A 117 9.55 20.02 -8.76
N LEU A 118 10.55 19.29 -8.28
CA LEU A 118 11.88 19.26 -8.89
C LEU A 118 11.84 18.67 -10.31
N GLY A 119 11.02 17.65 -10.54
CA GLY A 119 10.81 17.05 -11.86
C GLY A 119 10.18 18.02 -12.86
N GLU A 120 9.21 18.83 -12.42
CA GLU A 120 8.60 19.88 -13.24
C GLU A 120 9.58 21.02 -13.54
N LEU A 121 10.36 21.47 -12.56
CA LEU A 121 11.41 22.47 -12.78
C LEU A 121 12.47 21.96 -13.78
N ALA A 122 12.88 20.69 -13.67
CA ALA A 122 13.78 20.04 -14.62
C ALA A 122 13.14 19.80 -16.02
N ALA A 123 11.82 19.95 -16.13
CA ALA A 123 11.10 19.98 -17.40
C ALA A 123 11.04 21.39 -18.02
N GLY A 124 11.62 22.40 -17.38
CA GLY A 124 11.52 23.81 -17.79
C GLY A 124 10.17 24.43 -17.47
N ARG A 125 9.38 23.82 -16.56
CA ARG A 125 8.06 24.32 -16.15
C ARG A 125 8.20 25.19 -14.90
N THR A 126 7.12 25.89 -14.56
CA THR A 126 7.16 26.86 -13.45
C THR A 126 7.03 26.17 -12.10
N LEU A 127 7.45 26.85 -11.02
CA LEU A 127 7.23 26.38 -9.66
C LEU A 127 5.72 26.20 -9.37
N GLN A 128 4.85 27.02 -9.97
CA GLN A 128 3.40 26.90 -9.84
C GLN A 128 2.88 25.59 -10.45
N ASP A 129 3.43 25.16 -11.59
CA ASP A 129 3.11 23.87 -12.21
C ASP A 129 3.61 22.71 -11.33
N GLY A 130 4.83 22.83 -10.79
CA GLY A 130 5.40 21.90 -9.82
C GLY A 130 4.53 21.69 -8.60
N SER A 131 4.07 22.77 -7.97
CA SER A 131 3.21 22.71 -6.79
C SER A 131 1.86 22.05 -7.08
N LYS A 132 1.25 22.33 -8.24
CA LYS A 132 0.01 21.66 -8.67
C LYS A 132 0.23 20.16 -8.88
N ALA A 133 1.33 19.77 -9.54
CA ALA A 133 1.72 18.38 -9.70
C ALA A 133 1.92 17.65 -8.35
N GLY A 134 2.56 18.31 -7.39
CA GLY A 134 2.73 17.81 -6.02
C GLY A 134 1.40 17.58 -5.31
N ILE A 135 0.48 18.55 -5.36
CA ILE A 135 -0.89 18.42 -4.81
C ILE A 135 -1.63 17.25 -5.48
N GLY A 136 -1.53 17.13 -6.81
CA GLY A 136 -2.12 16.02 -7.54
C GLY A 136 -1.60 14.66 -7.08
N THR A 137 -0.31 14.55 -6.79
CA THR A 137 0.30 13.33 -6.27
C THR A 137 -0.27 12.95 -4.90
N VAL A 138 -0.48 13.93 -4.01
CA VAL A 138 -1.11 13.70 -2.70
C VAL A 138 -2.54 13.22 -2.86
N ILE A 139 -3.33 13.87 -3.73
CA ILE A 139 -4.73 13.47 -3.97
C ILE A 139 -4.80 12.05 -4.56
N GLY A 140 -3.94 11.74 -5.53
CA GLY A 140 -3.81 10.40 -6.07
C GLY A 140 -3.41 9.37 -5.02
N GLY A 141 -2.48 9.72 -4.13
CA GLY A 141 -2.08 8.91 -2.99
C GLY A 141 -3.20 8.67 -1.98
N ILE A 142 -4.05 9.66 -1.70
CA ILE A 142 -5.22 9.50 -0.81
C ILE A 142 -6.25 8.53 -1.42
N LEU A 143 -6.44 8.58 -2.74
CA LEU A 143 -7.32 7.62 -3.43
C LEU A 143 -6.75 6.20 -3.40
N ALA A 144 -5.43 6.05 -3.62
CA ALA A 144 -4.74 4.77 -3.49
C ALA A 144 -4.86 4.20 -2.08
N PHE A 145 -4.64 5.07 -1.09
CA PHE A 145 -4.86 4.77 0.32
C PHE A 145 -6.26 4.18 0.57
N ALA A 146 -7.32 4.89 0.16
CA ALA A 146 -8.69 4.46 0.43
C ALA A 146 -9.00 3.08 -0.21
N LEU A 147 -8.51 2.86 -1.44
CA LEU A 147 -8.64 1.58 -2.13
C LEU A 147 -7.88 0.47 -1.40
N ASN A 148 -6.63 0.72 -1.03
CA ASN A 148 -5.78 -0.26 -0.33
C ASN A 148 -6.31 -0.61 1.06
N PHE A 149 -6.90 0.34 1.77
CA PHE A 149 -7.58 0.10 3.03
C PHE A 149 -8.80 -0.83 2.83
N ALA A 150 -9.63 -0.55 1.83
CA ALA A 150 -10.79 -1.38 1.51
C ALA A 150 -10.38 -2.82 1.09
N ILE A 151 -9.31 -2.94 0.30
CA ILE A 151 -8.73 -4.24 -0.08
C ILE A 151 -8.24 -4.99 1.16
N SER A 152 -7.44 -4.33 2.01
CA SER A 152 -6.89 -4.92 3.23
C SER A 152 -8.00 -5.43 4.15
N LEU A 153 -9.04 -4.62 4.36
CA LEU A 153 -10.20 -5.00 5.15
C LEU A 153 -10.94 -6.20 4.54
N THR A 154 -11.12 -6.21 3.21
CA THR A 154 -11.76 -7.31 2.49
C THR A 154 -10.98 -8.61 2.66
N VAL A 155 -9.65 -8.58 2.52
CA VAL A 155 -8.79 -9.76 2.71
C VAL A 155 -8.87 -10.29 4.14
N ILE A 156 -8.85 -9.40 5.14
CA ILE A 156 -8.98 -9.79 6.55
C ILE A 156 -10.34 -10.47 6.81
N VAL A 157 -11.43 -9.90 6.28
CA VAL A 157 -12.77 -10.51 6.40
C VAL A 157 -12.80 -11.88 5.72
N LEU A 158 -12.29 -12.00 4.49
CA LEU A 158 -12.23 -13.27 3.78
C LEU A 158 -11.41 -14.32 4.54
N PHE A 159 -10.30 -13.92 5.16
CA PHE A 159 -9.49 -14.80 5.99
C PHE A 159 -10.31 -15.37 7.16
N TYR A 160 -10.95 -14.51 7.96
CA TYR A 160 -11.73 -15.00 9.11
C TYR A 160 -12.93 -15.84 8.69
N VAL A 161 -13.65 -15.42 7.63
CA VAL A 161 -14.81 -16.17 7.13
C VAL A 161 -14.40 -17.57 6.68
N ASP A 162 -13.34 -17.71 5.90
CA ASP A 162 -12.87 -19.01 5.44
C ASP A 162 -12.32 -19.85 6.60
N LEU A 163 -11.60 -19.24 7.55
CA LEU A 163 -11.09 -19.92 8.74
C LEU A 163 -12.21 -20.52 9.62
N PHE A 164 -13.38 -19.87 9.70
CA PHE A 164 -14.51 -20.40 10.48
C PHE A 164 -15.41 -21.38 9.72
N LEU A 165 -15.32 -21.41 8.39
CA LEU A 165 -16.11 -22.30 7.53
C LEU A 165 -15.38 -23.62 7.21
N THR A 166 -14.07 -23.66 7.44
CA THR A 166 -13.22 -24.85 7.21
C THR A 166 -13.04 -25.58 8.54
#